data_AF-A0A8B6DI35-F1
#
_entry.id   AF-A0A8B6DI35-F1
#
_cell.length_a   1.000
_cell.length_b   1.000
_cell.length_c   1.000
_cell.angle_alpha   90.00
_cell.angle_beta   90.00
_cell.angle_gamma   90.00
#
_symmetry.space_group_name_H-M   'P 1'
#
loop_
_entity.id
_entity.type
_entity.pdbx_description
1 polymer ?
#
loop_
_entity_poly.entity_id
_entity_poly.type
_entity_poly.pdbx_seq_one_letter_code
_entity_poly.pdbx_strand_id
1 'polypeptide(L)'
;MKPVYSRLRNLGYTNAGYIDDSLLCGDTHKECKDNVQETISLMESLGFMIHPEKSVFEPSKKITFLRNIIDSEEMIVTLPLGKKEHIALFME
;
A
#
# COMPACT_ATOMS: atom_id res chain seq x y z
N MET A 1 -12.78 -4.29 6.11
CA MET A 1 -11.94 -4.76 4.98
C MET A 1 -11.58 -6.25 4.97
N LYS A 2 -11.63 -7.00 6.09
CA LYS A 2 -11.20 -8.43 6.14
C LYS A 2 -11.76 -9.33 5.01
N PRO A 3 -13.07 -9.30 4.66
CA PRO A 3 -13.59 -10.14 3.57
C PRO A 3 -13.01 -9.81 2.20
N VAL A 4 -12.78 -8.52 1.90
CA VAL A 4 -12.19 -8.03 0.64
C VAL A 4 -10.78 -8.60 0.48
N TYR A 5 -9.93 -8.42 1.48
CA TYR A 5 -8.56 -8.95 1.43
C TYR A 5 -8.51 -10.47 1.46
N SER A 6 -9.48 -11.15 2.08
CA SER A 6 -9.59 -12.61 2.00
C SER A 6 -9.88 -13.06 0.57
N ARG A 7 -10.77 -12.36 -0.15
CA ARG A 7 -11.07 -12.68 -1.55
C ARG A 7 -9.87 -12.43 -2.45
N LEU A 8 -9.20 -11.28 -2.31
CA LEU A 8 -8.02 -10.94 -3.10
C LEU A 8 -6.87 -11.94 -2.86
N ARG A 9 -6.66 -12.34 -1.60
CA ARG A 9 -5.66 -13.38 -1.26
C ARG A 9 -5.98 -14.73 -1.90
N ASN A 10 -7.25 -15.12 -1.96
CA ASN A 10 -7.66 -16.36 -2.64
C ASN A 10 -7.45 -16.30 -4.16
N LEU A 11 -7.35 -15.10 -4.74
CA LEU A 11 -7.01 -14.87 -6.15
C LEU A 11 -5.48 -14.79 -6.38
N GLY A 12 -4.67 -14.89 -5.33
CA GLY A 12 -3.21 -14.80 -5.42
C GLY A 12 -2.63 -13.41 -5.18
N TYR A 13 -3.47 -12.41 -4.85
CA TYR A 13 -3.01 -11.04 -4.63
C TYR A 13 -2.53 -10.81 -3.19
N THR A 14 -1.35 -10.19 -3.06
CA THR A 14 -0.72 -9.90 -1.77
C THR A 14 -1.00 -8.48 -1.34
N ASN A 15 -1.89 -8.34 -0.35
CA ASN A 15 -2.34 -7.04 0.16
C ASN A 15 -2.20 -6.98 1.68
N ALA A 16 -1.74 -5.84 2.18
CA ALA A 16 -1.71 -5.50 3.60
C ALA A 16 -2.55 -4.24 3.82
N GLY A 17 -3.59 -4.35 4.65
CA GLY A 17 -4.49 -3.23 4.95
C GLY A 17 -4.36 -2.72 6.38
N TYR A 18 -4.50 -1.41 6.56
CA TYR A 18 -4.58 -0.72 7.83
C TYR A 18 -5.67 0.34 7.78
N ILE A 19 -6.82 0.07 8.42
CA ILE A 19 -8.02 0.93 8.37
C ILE A 19 -8.42 1.20 6.90
N ASP A 20 -8.16 2.41 6.39
CA ASP A 20 -8.41 2.89 5.03
C ASP A 20 -7.18 2.82 4.12
N ASP A 21 -5.97 2.74 4.67
CA ASP A 21 -4.73 2.59 3.91
C ASP A 21 -4.49 1.13 3.49
N SER A 22 -4.02 0.93 2.26
CA SER A 22 -3.68 -0.39 1.72
C SER A 22 -2.33 -0.37 1.01
N LEU A 23 -1.51 -1.39 1.26
CA LEU A 23 -0.28 -1.69 0.53
C LEU A 23 -0.48 -2.94 -0.31
N LEU A 24 -0.24 -2.83 -1.61
CA LEU A 24 -0.41 -3.90 -2.58
C LEU A 24 0.96 -4.25 -3.16
N CYS A 25 1.26 -5.54 -3.27
CA CYS A 25 2.54 -6.03 -3.76
C CYS A 25 2.35 -7.09 -4.84
N GLY A 26 3.36 -7.23 -5.69
CA GLY A 26 3.53 -8.32 -6.65
C GLY A 26 5.01 -8.48 -6.99
N ASP A 27 5.42 -9.67 -7.40
CA ASP A 27 6.83 -10.00 -7.64
C ASP A 27 7.34 -9.31 -8.92
N THR A 28 6.45 -9.11 -9.88
CA THR A 28 6.71 -8.34 -11.10
C THR A 28 5.88 -7.05 -11.16
N HIS A 29 6.33 -6.11 -12.00
CA HIS A 29 5.56 -4.89 -12.29
C HIS A 29 4.16 -5.23 -12.80
N LYS A 30 4.04 -6.24 -13.66
CA LYS A 30 2.74 -6.66 -14.22
C LYS A 30 1.82 -7.20 -13.13
N GLU A 31 2.29 -8.13 -12.29
CA GLU A 31 1.47 -8.71 -11.22
C GLU A 31 1.04 -7.66 -10.20
N CYS A 32 1.91 -6.71 -9.87
CA CYS A 32 1.56 -5.59 -8.99
C CYS A 32 0.49 -4.70 -9.65
N LYS A 33 0.60 -4.44 -10.97
CA LYS A 33 -0.40 -3.67 -11.71
C LYS A 33 -1.75 -4.38 -11.75
N ASP A 34 -1.76 -5.68 -12.03
CA ASP A 34 -2.97 -6.50 -12.04
C ASP A 34 -3.63 -6.50 -10.65
N ASN A 35 -2.84 -6.61 -9.57
CA ASN A 35 -3.33 -6.52 -8.19
C ASN A 35 -4.03 -5.18 -7.91
N VAL A 36 -3.42 -4.07 -8.32
CA VAL A 36 -4.01 -2.73 -8.17
C VAL A 36 -5.36 -2.66 -8.88
N GLN A 37 -5.44 -3.14 -10.12
CA GLN A 37 -6.68 -3.12 -10.91
C GLN A 37 -7.79 -3.96 -10.29
N GLU A 38 -7.49 -5.20 -9.90
CA GLU A 38 -8.47 -6.10 -9.27
C GLU A 38 -8.94 -5.60 -7.90
N THR A 39 -8.03 -5.02 -7.11
CA THR A 39 -8.38 -4.43 -5.82
C THR A 39 -9.32 -3.25 -6.00
N ILE A 40 -9.03 -2.34 -6.94
CA ILE A 40 -9.89 -1.18 -7.25
C ILE A 40 -11.26 -1.66 -7.71
N SER A 41 -11.29 -2.54 -8.71
CA SER A 41 -12.54 -3.07 -9.26
C SER A 41 -13.41 -3.71 -8.19
N LEU A 42 -12.83 -4.55 -7.32
CA LEU A 42 -13.55 -5.17 -6.23
C LEU A 42 -14.06 -4.14 -5.22
N MET A 43 -13.24 -3.17 -4.83
CA MET A 43 -13.64 -2.15 -3.86
C MET A 43 -14.76 -1.26 -4.40
N GLU A 44 -14.67 -0.80 -5.64
CA GLU A 44 -15.71 -0.03 -6.31
C GLU A 44 -17.01 -0.83 -6.46
N SER A 45 -16.92 -2.12 -6.83
CA SER A 45 -18.10 -3.00 -6.94
C SER A 45 -18.87 -3.16 -5.62
N LEU A 46 -18.19 -2.98 -4.49
CA LEU A 46 -18.75 -3.04 -3.15
C LEU A 46 -19.21 -1.66 -2.62
N GLY A 47 -19.11 -0.61 -3.44
CA GLY A 47 -19.53 0.75 -3.10
C GLY A 47 -18.48 1.57 -2.35
N PHE A 48 -17.21 1.14 -2.30
CA PHE A 48 -16.14 1.97 -1.78
C PHE A 48 -15.69 3.00 -2.82
N MET A 49 -15.28 4.17 -2.34
CA MET A 49 -14.72 5.24 -3.17
C MET A 49 -13.19 5.26 -3.02
N ILE A 50 -12.47 5.12 -4.13
CA ILE A 50 -11.01 5.23 -4.15
C ILE A 50 -10.62 6.69 -4.31
N HIS A 51 -9.79 7.21 -3.39
CA HIS A 51 -9.37 8.61 -3.43
C HIS A 51 -8.23 8.79 -4.45
N PRO A 52 -8.42 9.54 -5.55
CA PRO A 52 -7.45 9.58 -6.65
C PRO A 52 -6.12 10.24 -6.24
N GLU A 53 -6.16 11.30 -5.44
CA GLU A 53 -4.94 12.03 -5.05
C GLU A 53 -4.15 11.37 -3.91
N LYS A 54 -4.79 10.51 -3.10
CA LYS A 54 -4.15 9.82 -1.97
C LYS A 54 -3.67 8.42 -2.34
N SER A 55 -4.11 7.89 -3.47
CA SER A 55 -3.81 6.54 -3.93
C SER A 55 -2.72 6.57 -4.99
N VAL A 56 -1.91 5.51 -5.02
CA VAL A 56 -0.90 5.29 -6.06
C VAL A 56 -1.37 4.14 -6.96
N PHE A 57 -1.53 4.41 -8.25
CA PHE A 57 -2.10 3.46 -9.21
C PHE A 57 -1.08 2.76 -10.10
N GLU A 58 0.14 3.29 -10.15
CA GLU A 58 1.26 2.68 -10.86
C GLU A 58 2.19 1.98 -9.86
N PRO A 59 2.62 0.73 -10.13
CA PRO A 59 3.62 0.06 -9.32
C PRO A 59 4.88 0.91 -9.15
N SER A 60 5.38 0.99 -7.93
CA SER A 60 6.62 1.69 -7.59
C SER A 60 7.49 0.80 -6.71
N LYS A 61 8.81 0.92 -6.87
CA LYS A 61 9.76 0.23 -5.99
C LYS A 61 9.83 0.86 -4.60
N LYS A 62 9.53 2.16 -4.50
CA LYS A 62 9.50 2.94 -3.26
C LYS A 62 8.12 3.56 -3.05
N ILE A 63 7.50 3.30 -1.92
CA ILE A 63 6.18 3.84 -1.58
C ILE A 63 6.12 4.28 -0.12
N THR A 64 5.36 5.34 0.15
CA THR A 64 5.06 5.73 1.53
C THR A 64 3.83 4.97 2.02
N PHE A 65 3.99 4.21 3.10
CA PHE A 65 2.89 3.50 3.76
C PHE A 65 3.04 3.63 5.27
N LEU A 66 1.94 4.00 5.95
CA LEU A 66 1.94 4.29 7.39
C LEU A 66 3.07 5.23 7.84
N ARG A 67 3.34 6.24 7.00
CA ARG A 67 4.38 7.26 7.21
C ARG A 67 5.82 6.72 7.27
N ASN A 68 6.06 5.55 6.70
CA ASN A 68 7.39 4.99 6.43
C ASN A 68 7.57 4.82 4.92
N ILE A 69 8.80 4.90 4.45
CA ILE A 69 9.16 4.55 3.07
C ILE A 69 9.50 3.06 3.05
N ILE A 70 8.80 2.32 2.20
CA ILE A 70 9.07 0.91 1.93
C ILE A 70 9.81 0.84 0.60
N ASP A 71 10.97 0.19 0.59
CA ASP A 71 11.75 -0.11 -0.60
C ASP A 71 11.70 -1.62 -0.87
N SER A 72 11.05 -2.00 -1.97
CA SER A 72 10.86 -3.39 -2.38
C SER A 72 12.06 -4.00 -3.10
N GLU A 73 13.03 -3.20 -3.53
CA GLU A 73 14.25 -3.69 -4.17
C GLU A 73 15.29 -4.05 -3.11
N GLU A 74 15.53 -3.12 -2.20
CA GLU A 74 16.47 -3.30 -1.08
C GLU A 74 15.86 -4.07 0.10
N MET A 75 14.54 -4.28 0.09
CA MET A 75 13.78 -4.91 1.18
C MET A 75 14.01 -4.23 2.55
N ILE A 76 14.03 -2.88 2.54
CA ILE A 76 14.22 -2.06 3.73
C ILE A 76 13.01 -1.14 3.98
N VAL A 77 12.81 -0.80 5.25
CA VAL A 77 11.84 0.21 5.69
C VAL A 77 12.61 1.37 6.31
N THR A 78 12.35 2.59 5.86
CA THR A 78 13.04 3.79 6.34
C THR A 78 12.06 4.89 6.74
N LEU A 79 12.49 5.77 7.63
CA LEU A 79 11.74 6.98 7.97
C LEU A 79 12.00 8.06 6.90
N PRO A 80 10.97 8.80 6.45
CA PRO A 80 11.17 10.00 5.64
C PRO A 80 12.07 11.01 6.36
N LEU A 81 12.93 11.72 5.61
CA LEU A 81 13.95 12.63 6.17
C LEU A 81 13.35 13.67 7.14
N GLY A 82 12.24 14.33 6.77
CA GLY A 82 11.58 15.37 7.59
C GLY A 82 10.77 14.86 8.79
N LYS A 83 10.92 13.58 9.16
CA LYS A 83 10.26 12.98 10.33
C LYS A 83 11.22 12.69 11.47
N LYS A 84 12.53 12.72 11.21
CA LYS A 84 13.56 12.55 12.24
C LYS A 84 13.49 13.67 13.29
N GLU A 85 13.13 14.87 12.86
CA GLU A 85 13.00 16.05 13.71
C GLU A 85 11.90 15.89 14.77
N HIS A 86 10.75 15.32 14.41
CA HIS A 86 9.64 15.15 15.34
C HIS A 86 9.86 14.03 16.38
N ILE A 87 10.68 13.02 16.08
CA ILE A 87 10.99 11.94 17.04
C ILE A 87 12.03 12.40 18.06
N ALA A 88 13.03 13.19 17.64
CA ALA A 88 14.04 13.74 18.54
C ALA A 88 13.41 14.61 19.66
N LEU A 89 12.36 15.37 19.33
CA LEU A 89 11.61 16.22 20.27
C LEU A 89 10.80 15.47 21.35
N PHE A 90 10.53 14.16 21.20
CA PHE A 90 9.87 13.35 22.22
C PHE A 90 10.86 12.62 23.16
N MET A 91 12.16 12.73 22.90
CA MET A 91 13.23 12.12 23.69
C MET A 91 14.00 13.13 24.55
N GLU A 92 13.55 14.38 24.59
CA GLU A 92 13.95 15.43 25.55
C GLU A 92 12.81 15.69 26.54
#